data_AF-A0A6P9AZL2-F1
#
_entry.id   AF-A0A6P9AZL2-F1
#
_cell.length_a   1.000
_cell.length_b   1.000
_cell.length_c   1.000
_cell.angle_alpha   90.00
_cell.angle_beta   90.00
_cell.angle_gamma   90.00
#
_symmetry.space_group_name_H-M   'P 1'
#
loop_
_entity.id
_entity.type
_entity.pdbx_description
1 polymer ?
#
loop_
_entity_poly.entity_id
_entity_poly.type
_entity_poly.pdbx_seq_one_letter_code
_entity_poly.pdbx_strand_id
1 'polypeptide(L)'
;FPLLFSPTVPGSIQLDLNCMPKPSKTADKCHLDLLELRERDVSLFEQKTVKGWWPCVTEQEGTKSLAGKLEMTLEIINEQEHEERPAGLGRDEPNMNPKLEDPKRPETSFLWFTSPYKTLKYILWRRFKWIFLIFLLVFILLLFLGIFIYAFP
;
A
#
# COMPACT_ATOMS: atom_id res chain seq x y z
N PHE A 1 -15.77 10.48 -23.09
CA PHE A 1 -14.39 9.95 -22.89
C PHE A 1 -14.33 9.25 -21.54
N PRO A 2 -14.29 7.91 -21.48
CA PRO A 2 -14.15 7.19 -20.22
C PRO A 2 -12.69 7.29 -19.72
N LEU A 3 -12.50 7.82 -18.52
CA LEU A 3 -11.19 7.85 -17.87
C LEU A 3 -10.91 6.46 -17.28
N LEU A 4 -9.89 5.77 -17.82
CA LEU A 4 -9.50 4.42 -17.41
C LEU A 4 -8.11 4.51 -16.76
N PHE A 5 -8.05 4.41 -15.44
CA PHE A 5 -6.80 4.47 -14.68
C PHE A 5 -6.53 3.14 -13.98
N SER A 6 -5.46 2.43 -14.36
CA SER A 6 -4.56 1.72 -13.43
C SER A 6 -3.36 1.10 -14.19
N PRO A 7 -2.10 1.48 -13.88
CA PRO A 7 -0.92 0.83 -14.45
C PRO A 7 -0.39 -0.38 -13.66
N THR A 8 -0.94 -0.80 -12.49
CA THR A 8 -0.30 -1.93 -11.75
C THR A 8 -1.11 -2.75 -10.71
N VAL A 9 -2.41 -2.55 -10.41
CA VAL A 9 -3.17 -3.48 -9.51
C VAL A 9 -4.71 -3.50 -9.76
N PRO A 10 -5.48 -4.50 -9.25
CA PRO A 10 -6.38 -5.38 -9.99
C PRO A 10 -7.83 -4.88 -9.92
N GLY A 11 -8.09 -3.67 -10.38
CA GLY A 11 -9.44 -3.10 -10.34
C GLY A 11 -9.53 -1.86 -11.21
N SER A 12 -10.69 -1.64 -11.80
CA SER A 12 -10.97 -0.48 -12.64
C SER A 12 -12.30 0.15 -12.25
N ILE A 13 -12.44 1.42 -12.60
CA ILE A 13 -13.71 2.13 -12.53
C ILE A 13 -13.87 2.90 -13.84
N GLN A 14 -15.08 2.87 -14.38
CA GLN A 14 -15.45 3.65 -15.56
C GLN A 14 -16.48 4.68 -15.12
N LEU A 15 -16.18 5.94 -15.39
CA LEU A 15 -17.05 7.07 -15.08
C LEU A 15 -17.44 7.76 -16.38
N ASP A 16 -18.74 7.88 -16.62
CA ASP A 16 -19.27 8.70 -17.71
C ASP A 16 -19.53 10.11 -17.18
N LEU A 17 -18.80 11.11 -17.68
CA LEU A 17 -18.83 12.50 -17.21
C LEU A 17 -20.23 13.13 -17.24
N ASN A 18 -21.14 12.64 -18.08
CA ASN A 18 -22.53 13.10 -18.12
C ASN A 18 -23.38 12.52 -16.99
N CYS A 19 -23.12 11.27 -16.60
CA CYS A 19 -23.91 10.51 -15.62
C CYS A 19 -22.97 9.70 -14.72
N MET A 20 -22.29 10.36 -13.80
CA MET A 20 -21.40 9.69 -12.86
C MET A 20 -22.12 9.38 -11.55
N PRO A 21 -21.91 8.22 -10.93
CA PRO A 21 -22.40 7.97 -9.59
C PRO A 21 -21.78 8.98 -8.61
N LYS A 22 -22.62 9.63 -7.79
CA LYS A 22 -22.17 10.62 -6.82
C LYS A 22 -21.16 10.02 -5.86
N PRO A 23 -19.96 10.61 -5.71
CA PRO A 23 -18.95 10.07 -4.81
C PRO A 23 -19.34 10.14 -3.35
N SER A 24 -18.72 9.27 -2.55
CA SER A 24 -18.82 9.32 -1.10
C SER A 24 -17.84 10.35 -0.52
N LYS A 25 -18.25 11.05 0.55
CA LYS A 25 -17.39 12.04 1.24
C LYS A 25 -16.27 11.41 2.08
N THR A 26 -16.40 10.13 2.41
CA THR A 26 -15.51 9.40 3.33
C THR A 26 -15.28 7.98 2.82
N ALA A 27 -14.07 7.44 2.99
CA ALA A 27 -13.74 6.08 2.58
C ALA A 27 -14.69 5.03 3.20
N ASP A 28 -15.12 5.21 4.45
CA ASP A 28 -15.98 4.25 5.15
C ASP A 28 -17.35 4.08 4.50
N LYS A 29 -17.90 5.16 3.93
CA LYS A 29 -19.21 5.18 3.25
C LYS A 29 -19.11 4.88 1.76
N CYS A 30 -17.96 4.39 1.29
CA CYS A 30 -17.72 4.03 -0.10
C CYS A 30 -17.90 2.51 -0.26
N HIS A 31 -19.00 2.10 -0.91
CA HIS A 31 -19.40 0.70 -1.11
C HIS A 31 -19.78 0.46 -2.58
N LEU A 32 -19.86 -0.81 -2.98
CA LEU A 32 -20.19 -1.21 -4.35
C LEU A 32 -21.57 -0.70 -4.79
N ASP A 33 -22.53 -0.65 -3.87
CA ASP A 33 -23.89 -0.15 -4.07
C ASP A 33 -23.92 1.27 -4.67
N LEU A 34 -22.88 2.08 -4.43
CA LEU A 34 -22.73 3.42 -4.99
C LEU A 34 -22.77 3.41 -6.54
N LEU A 35 -22.30 2.32 -7.17
CA LEU A 35 -22.30 2.17 -8.63
C LEU A 35 -23.63 1.66 -9.18
N GLU A 36 -24.46 1.05 -8.33
CA GLU A 36 -25.76 0.47 -8.73
C GLU A 36 -26.90 1.49 -8.57
N LEU A 37 -26.78 2.41 -7.61
CA LEU A 37 -27.75 3.48 -7.38
C LEU A 37 -27.60 4.63 -8.40
N ARG A 38 -28.24 4.49 -9.57
CA ARG A 38 -28.34 5.54 -10.60
C ARG A 38 -29.21 6.75 -10.24
N GLU A 39 -29.94 6.70 -9.12
CA GLU A 39 -30.78 7.82 -8.67
C GLU A 39 -29.97 9.04 -8.18
N ARG A 40 -28.65 8.89 -8.03
CA ARG A 40 -27.75 9.96 -7.58
C ARG A 40 -26.64 10.22 -8.59
N ASP A 41 -26.98 10.19 -9.87
CA ASP A 41 -26.02 10.53 -10.91
C ASP A 41 -25.74 12.04 -10.90
N VAL A 42 -24.49 12.40 -11.17
CA VAL A 42 -24.02 13.78 -11.26
C VAL A 42 -23.32 13.99 -12.60
N SER A 43 -23.66 15.09 -13.27
CA SER A 43 -22.99 15.52 -14.49
C SER A 43 -21.87 16.49 -14.14
N LEU A 44 -20.64 16.19 -14.60
CA LEU A 44 -19.51 17.11 -14.43
C LEU A 44 -19.70 18.40 -15.24
N PHE A 45 -20.53 18.37 -16.28
CA PHE A 45 -20.82 19.54 -17.11
C PHE A 45 -21.74 20.54 -16.40
N GLU A 46 -22.67 20.05 -15.57
CA GLU A 46 -23.49 20.89 -14.70
C GLU A 46 -22.70 21.33 -13.47
N GLN A 47 -21.93 20.40 -12.89
CA GLN A 47 -21.09 20.64 -11.73
C GLN A 47 -19.60 20.49 -12.10
N LYS A 48 -18.98 21.60 -12.51
CA LYS A 48 -17.60 21.66 -13.02
C LYS A 48 -16.54 20.98 -12.15
N THR A 49 -16.78 20.78 -10.85
CA THR A 49 -15.83 20.13 -9.94
C THR A 49 -16.54 19.12 -9.04
N VAL A 50 -15.97 17.93 -8.93
CA VAL A 50 -16.43 16.89 -8.01
C VAL A 50 -15.25 16.23 -7.32
N LYS A 51 -15.34 16.05 -6.00
CA LYS A 51 -14.32 15.38 -5.18
C LYS A 51 -14.96 14.32 -4.31
N GLY A 52 -14.30 13.18 -4.20
CA GLY A 52 -14.61 12.20 -3.17
C GLY A 52 -14.09 10.81 -3.49
N TRP A 53 -14.74 9.82 -2.88
CA TRP A 53 -14.35 8.42 -2.93
C TRP A 53 -15.24 7.63 -3.86
N TRP A 54 -14.62 6.83 -4.73
CA TRP A 54 -15.29 5.86 -5.57
C TRP A 54 -14.75 4.44 -5.34
N PRO A 55 -15.62 3.43 -5.45
CA PRO A 55 -15.22 2.03 -5.34
C PRO A 55 -14.59 1.54 -6.65
N CYS A 56 -13.38 0.98 -6.59
CA CYS A 56 -12.78 0.27 -7.70
C CYS A 56 -13.28 -1.17 -7.73
N VAL A 57 -13.69 -1.65 -8.90
CA VAL A 57 -14.28 -2.97 -9.05
C VAL A 57 -13.32 -3.89 -9.79
N THR A 58 -13.28 -5.15 -9.36
CA THR A 58 -12.64 -6.23 -10.12
C THR A 58 -13.67 -7.28 -10.45
N GLU A 59 -13.52 -7.86 -11.63
CA GLU A 59 -14.38 -8.94 -12.11
C GLU A 59 -13.56 -10.23 -12.03
N GLN A 60 -13.96 -11.11 -11.12
CA GLN A 60 -13.39 -12.44 -10.98
C GLN A 60 -14.53 -13.44 -11.15
N GLU A 61 -14.41 -14.32 -12.15
CA GLU A 61 -15.38 -15.40 -12.41
C GLU A 61 -16.85 -14.91 -12.56
N GLY A 62 -17.05 -13.74 -13.18
CA GLY A 62 -18.37 -13.14 -13.42
C GLY A 62 -19.01 -12.48 -12.19
N THR A 63 -18.32 -12.47 -11.04
CA THR A 63 -18.76 -11.75 -9.85
C THR A 63 -17.95 -10.46 -9.70
N LYS A 64 -18.65 -9.32 -9.63
CA LYS A 64 -18.06 -8.01 -9.34
C LYS A 64 -17.77 -7.90 -7.85
N SER A 65 -16.50 -7.71 -7.49
CA SER A 65 -16.09 -7.50 -6.10
C SER A 65 -15.34 -6.17 -5.95
N LEU A 66 -15.40 -5.60 -4.74
CA LEU A 66 -14.69 -4.37 -4.41
C LEU A 66 -13.19 -4.64 -4.31
N ALA A 67 -12.43 -4.14 -5.28
CA ALA A 67 -10.97 -4.28 -5.33
C ALA A 67 -10.23 -3.24 -4.49
N GLY A 68 -10.84 -2.06 -4.33
CA GLY A 68 -10.24 -0.95 -3.61
C GLY A 68 -11.15 0.28 -3.57
N LYS A 69 -10.66 1.33 -2.91
CA LYS A 69 -11.34 2.63 -2.84
C LYS A 69 -10.36 3.69 -3.33
N LEU A 70 -10.80 4.53 -4.24
CA LEU A 70 -9.99 5.58 -4.84
C LEU A 70 -10.57 6.94 -4.45
N GLU A 71 -9.74 7.80 -3.84
CA GLU A 71 -10.04 9.22 -3.69
C GLU A 71 -9.56 9.96 -4.94
N MET A 72 -10.46 10.68 -5.59
CA MET A 72 -10.10 11.51 -6.74
C MET A 72 -10.89 12.82 -6.76
N THR A 73 -10.35 13.80 -7.50
CA THR A 73 -11.01 15.07 -7.79
C THR A 73 -11.03 15.23 -9.30
N LEU A 74 -12.22 15.43 -9.87
CA LEU A 74 -12.42 15.69 -11.29
C LEU A 74 -12.89 17.14 -11.44
N GLU A 75 -12.23 17.88 -12.34
CA GLU A 75 -12.52 19.28 -12.62
C GLU A 75 -12.52 19.51 -14.14
N ILE A 76 -13.55 20.19 -14.67
CA ILE A 76 -13.55 20.71 -16.04
C ILE A 76 -12.98 22.12 -16.01
N ILE A 77 -11.80 22.26 -16.62
CA ILE A 77 -11.09 23.52 -16.79
C ILE A 77 -11.28 24.06 -18.21
N ASN A 78 -11.25 25.38 -18.34
CA ASN A 78 -11.24 26.06 -19.64
C ASN A 78 -9.81 26.11 -20.21
N GLU A 79 -9.68 26.39 -21.51
CA GLU A 79 -8.38 26.48 -22.20
C GLU A 79 -7.43 27.52 -21.55
N GLN A 80 -7.93 28.72 -21.22
CA GLN A 80 -7.13 29.74 -20.55
C GLN A 80 -6.58 29.27 -19.20
N GLU A 81 -7.39 28.57 -18.41
CA GLU A 81 -6.97 28.02 -17.12
C GLU A 81 -5.98 26.87 -17.32
N HIS A 82 -6.15 26.05 -18.37
CA HIS A 82 -5.23 24.96 -18.68
C HIS A 82 -3.80 25.46 -18.96
N GLU A 83 -3.66 26.59 -19.67
CA GLU A 83 -2.37 27.22 -19.91
C GLU A 83 -1.72 27.75 -18.61
N GLU A 84 -2.52 28.27 -17.67
CA GLU A 84 -2.03 28.75 -16.38
C GLU A 84 -1.67 27.60 -15.40
N ARG A 85 -2.38 26.47 -15.49
CA ARG A 85 -2.19 25.28 -14.66
C ARG A 85 -2.13 24.00 -15.51
N PRO A 86 -1.02 23.76 -16.22
CA PRO A 86 -0.89 22.58 -17.06
C PRO A 86 -0.84 21.32 -16.19
N ALA A 87 -1.65 20.33 -16.55
CA ALA A 87 -1.56 19.01 -15.96
C ALA A 87 -0.23 18.35 -16.36
N GLY A 88 0.35 17.56 -15.46
CA GLY A 88 1.57 16.81 -15.75
C GLY A 88 1.36 15.84 -16.93
N LEU A 89 2.31 15.81 -17.86
CA LEU A 89 2.27 14.91 -19.01
C LEU A 89 2.81 13.53 -18.63
N GLY A 90 1.93 12.56 -18.45
CA GLY A 90 2.30 11.14 -18.33
C GLY A 90 3.25 10.83 -17.16
N ARG A 91 4.57 10.73 -17.44
CA ARG A 91 5.62 10.33 -16.48
C ARG A 91 6.40 11.51 -15.90
N ASP A 92 6.11 12.73 -16.32
CA ASP A 92 6.66 13.93 -15.68
C ASP A 92 6.09 14.09 -14.26
N GLU A 93 6.80 14.85 -13.41
CA GLU A 93 6.40 15.03 -12.00
C GLU A 93 4.91 15.40 -11.89
N PRO A 94 4.19 14.77 -10.94
CA PRO A 94 2.76 14.60 -11.07
C PRO A 94 2.07 15.91 -10.70
N ASN A 95 1.66 16.66 -11.71
CA ASN A 95 0.76 17.80 -11.62
C ASN A 95 1.11 18.84 -10.52
N MET A 96 1.77 19.94 -10.91
CA MET A 96 2.11 21.03 -9.98
C MET A 96 0.86 21.71 -9.39
N ASN A 97 -0.32 21.55 -10.01
CA ASN A 97 -1.54 22.16 -9.52
C ASN A 97 -2.79 21.27 -9.71
N PRO A 98 -3.41 20.75 -8.64
CA PRO A 98 -3.00 20.88 -7.24
C PRO A 98 -1.80 19.98 -6.92
N LYS A 99 -0.83 20.53 -6.18
CA LYS A 99 0.34 19.77 -5.72
C LYS A 99 -0.11 18.56 -4.92
N LEU A 100 0.17 17.36 -5.44
CA LEU A 100 -0.06 16.12 -4.71
C LEU A 100 0.90 16.04 -3.53
N GLU A 101 0.39 15.69 -2.35
CA GLU A 101 1.24 15.35 -1.22
C GLU A 101 2.08 14.14 -1.58
N ASP A 102 3.36 14.15 -1.18
CA ASP A 102 4.20 12.98 -1.32
C ASP A 102 3.49 11.78 -0.66
N PRO A 103 3.48 10.61 -1.32
CA PRO A 103 2.89 9.43 -0.71
C PRO A 103 3.55 9.21 0.66
N LYS A 104 2.74 8.93 1.69
CA LYS A 104 3.22 8.53 3.02
C LYS A 104 3.92 7.17 2.92
N ARG A 105 5.10 7.16 2.30
CA ARG A 105 5.98 6.01 2.22
C ARG A 105 6.60 5.89 3.62
N PRO A 106 6.33 4.82 4.38
CA PRO A 106 7.16 4.55 5.55
C PRO A 106 8.61 4.48 5.07
N GLU A 107 9.57 4.95 5.87
CA GLU A 107 11.02 4.93 5.63
C GLU A 107 11.55 3.48 5.48
N THR A 108 11.04 2.71 4.53
CA THR A 108 11.38 1.31 4.28
C THR A 108 11.98 1.14 2.88
N SER A 109 12.64 2.18 2.39
CA SER A 109 13.81 2.01 1.51
C SER A 109 15.03 1.45 2.27
N PHE A 110 14.93 1.23 3.58
CA PHE A 110 16.08 0.89 4.41
C PHE A 110 16.34 -0.62 4.51
N LEU A 111 17.24 -1.06 3.61
CA LEU A 111 18.25 -2.09 3.86
C LEU A 111 17.71 -3.53 3.89
N TRP A 112 17.58 -4.11 2.70
CA TRP A 112 17.54 -5.56 2.48
C TRP A 112 18.61 -6.33 3.28
N PHE A 113 19.72 -5.69 3.69
CA PHE A 113 20.77 -6.30 4.54
C PHE A 113 20.59 -6.14 6.06
N THR A 114 19.91 -5.12 6.59
CA THR A 114 19.79 -4.98 8.06
C THR A 114 18.57 -5.70 8.64
N SER A 115 17.53 -5.90 7.82
CA SER A 115 16.38 -6.74 8.15
C SER A 115 16.76 -8.19 8.48
N PRO A 116 17.58 -8.91 7.67
CA PRO A 116 18.01 -10.26 8.02
C PRO A 116 18.89 -10.26 9.26
N TYR A 117 19.77 -9.28 9.48
CA TYR A 117 20.62 -9.23 10.68
C TYR A 117 19.82 -9.03 11.98
N LYS A 118 18.77 -8.19 11.99
CA LYS A 118 17.89 -8.04 13.15
C LYS A 118 17.12 -9.34 13.44
N THR A 119 16.65 -10.00 12.39
CA THR A 119 15.94 -11.29 12.48
C THR A 119 16.88 -12.41 12.95
N LEU A 120 18.10 -12.49 12.41
CA LEU A 120 19.14 -13.43 12.80
C LEU A 120 19.56 -13.20 14.25
N LYS A 121 19.81 -11.95 14.67
CA LYS A 121 20.17 -11.63 16.06
C LYS A 121 19.08 -12.07 17.03
N TYR A 122 17.80 -11.87 16.69
CA TYR A 122 16.69 -12.31 17.54
C TYR A 122 16.58 -13.84 17.62
N ILE A 123 16.75 -14.55 16.50
CA ILE A 123 16.72 -16.02 16.44
C ILE A 123 17.95 -16.65 17.11
N LEU A 124 19.15 -16.14 16.84
CA LEU A 124 20.40 -16.58 17.47
C LEU A 124 20.37 -16.32 18.98
N TRP A 125 19.93 -15.14 19.44
CA TRP A 125 19.90 -14.85 20.88
C TRP A 125 19.02 -15.86 21.64
N ARG A 126 17.87 -16.26 21.07
CA ARG A 126 16.99 -17.24 21.71
C ARG A 126 17.60 -18.65 21.77
N ARG A 127 18.33 -19.08 20.74
CA ARG A 127 18.92 -20.44 20.64
C ARG A 127 20.29 -20.55 21.32
N PHE A 128 21.15 -19.55 21.19
CA PHE A 128 22.57 -19.66 21.55
C PHE A 128 22.83 -19.60 23.06
N LYS A 129 21.93 -19.00 23.86
CA LYS A 129 22.06 -19.00 25.34
C LYS A 129 22.12 -20.41 25.92
N TRP A 130 21.24 -21.30 25.45
CA TRP A 130 21.21 -22.69 25.91
C TRP A 130 22.38 -23.50 25.36
N ILE A 131 22.76 -23.27 24.10
CA ILE A 131 23.92 -23.94 23.48
C ILE A 131 25.21 -23.58 24.24
N PHE A 132 25.42 -22.30 24.56
CA PHE A 132 26.58 -21.84 25.32
C PHE A 132 26.61 -22.43 26.74
N LEU A 133 25.46 -22.50 27.41
CA LEU A 133 25.34 -23.11 28.74
C LEU A 133 25.67 -24.62 28.70
N ILE A 134 25.15 -25.36 27.71
CA ILE A 134 25.45 -26.78 27.53
C ILE A 134 26.93 -27.00 27.24
N PHE A 135 27.52 -26.18 26.36
CA PHE A 135 28.94 -26.26 26.04
C PHE A 135 29.82 -26.05 27.28
N LEU A 136 29.50 -25.05 28.10
CA LEU A 136 30.22 -24.79 29.35
C LEU A 136 30.12 -25.97 30.33
N LEU A 137 28.94 -26.57 30.47
CA LEU A 137 28.72 -27.73 31.34
C LEU A 137 29.57 -28.93 30.88
N VAL A 138 29.54 -29.26 29.58
CA VAL A 138 30.31 -30.37 28.99
C VAL A 138 31.80 -30.12 29.18
N PHE A 139 32.27 -28.89 28.99
CA PHE A 139 33.67 -28.54 29.18
C PHE A 139 34.14 -28.76 30.63
N ILE A 140 33.34 -28.36 31.63
CA ILE A 140 33.62 -28.61 33.04
C ILE A 140 33.67 -30.12 33.33
N LEU A 141 32.76 -30.89 32.75
CA LEU A 141 32.70 -32.35 32.94
C LEU A 141 33.93 -33.05 32.33
N LEU A 142 34.38 -32.62 31.15
CA LEU A 142 35.60 -33.11 30.52
C LEU A 142 36.85 -32.78 31.35
N LEU A 143 36.94 -31.57 31.89
CA LEU A 143 38.04 -31.20 32.81
C LEU A 143 38.04 -32.08 34.05
N PHE A 144 36.87 -32.32 34.65
CA PHE A 144 36.75 -33.19 35.82
C PHE A 144 37.18 -34.63 35.50
N LEU A 145 36.76 -35.17 34.36
CA LEU A 145 37.17 -36.50 33.91
C LEU A 145 38.68 -36.58 33.63
N GLY A 146 39.25 -35.55 33.01
CA GLY A 146 40.69 -35.46 32.76
C GLY A 146 41.50 -35.44 34.06
N ILE A 147 41.07 -34.65 35.04
CA ILE A 147 41.70 -34.61 36.38
C ILE A 147 41.52 -35.95 37.09
N PHE A 148 40.35 -36.59 37.00
CA PHE A 148 40.09 -37.88 37.63
C PHE A 148 40.97 -39.00 37.06
N ILE A 149 41.15 -39.05 35.74
CA ILE A 149 42.06 -40.00 35.09
C ILE A 149 43.52 -39.71 35.47
N TYR A 150 43.90 -38.43 35.52
CA TYR A 150 45.25 -38.04 35.95
C TYR A 150 45.54 -38.35 37.42
N ALA A 151 44.52 -38.26 38.28
CA ALA A 151 44.62 -38.53 39.72
C ALA A 151 44.46 -40.03 40.06
N PHE A 152 44.12 -40.87 39.08
CA PHE A 152 44.16 -42.33 39.22
C PHE A 152 45.62 -42.79 39.06
N PRO A 153 46.28 -43.30 40.12
CA PRO A 153 47.68 -43.71 40.08
C PRO A 153 47.94 -44.97 39.25
#